data_AF-A0A931V384-F1
#
_entry.id   AF-A0A931V384-F1
#
_cell.length_a   1.000
_cell.length_b   1.000
_cell.length_c   1.000
_cell.angle_alpha   90.00
_cell.angle_beta   90.00
_cell.angle_gamma   90.00
#
_symmetry.space_group_name_H-M   'P 1'
#
loop_
_entity.id
_entity.type
_entity.pdbx_description
1 polymer ?
#
loop_
_entity_poly.entity_id
_entity_poly.type
_entity_poly.pdbx_seq_one_letter_code
_entity_poly.pdbx_strand_id
1 'polypeptide(L)'
;MRLAPWVLLISTCPCACSRTTPTPVAIVADDAGPIVDAAKPLPTTTATTTAKITPSYCDADADCAWDPPCGAVACVARKSQKPSAEVCDGPVPGPCVCADGVCAARRHEAPTRACKSDADCGFDAPTGRCGDGPPMPIREQGGLCRCDAGKCAAEWVGPVACKTTKDCSWLEDPLRPAPASKVPRPYATVKPCATGSRDSVCVKGVCRIVVWKC
;
A
#
# COMPACT_ATOMS: atom_id res chain seq x y z
N MET A 1 -23.37 -46.58 19.35
CA MET A 1 -24.32 -45.97 18.40
C MET A 1 -25.46 -45.31 19.17
N ARG A 2 -25.41 -43.98 19.34
CA ARG A 2 -26.56 -43.16 19.76
C ARG A 2 -26.45 -41.83 19.01
N LEU A 3 -27.28 -41.67 17.98
CA LEU A 3 -27.39 -40.44 17.20
C LEU A 3 -28.39 -39.53 17.92
N ALA A 4 -27.95 -38.32 18.28
CA ALA A 4 -28.83 -37.28 18.81
C ALA A 4 -29.43 -36.46 17.64
N PRO A 5 -30.74 -36.14 17.66
CA PRO A 5 -31.36 -35.33 16.63
C PRO A 5 -31.11 -33.84 16.89
N TRP A 6 -30.52 -33.15 15.91
CA TRP A 6 -30.41 -31.70 15.91
C TRP A 6 -31.72 -31.10 15.39
N VAL A 7 -32.43 -30.38 16.28
CA VAL A 7 -33.63 -29.61 15.95
C VAL A 7 -33.19 -28.28 15.33
N LEU A 8 -33.53 -28.09 14.05
CA LEU A 8 -33.37 -26.83 13.32
C LEU A 8 -34.53 -25.89 13.69
N LEU A 9 -34.24 -24.87 14.49
CA LEU A 9 -35.13 -23.72 14.72
C LEU A 9 -34.89 -22.69 13.61
N ILE A 10 -35.76 -22.69 12.60
CA ILE A 10 -35.81 -21.63 11.58
C ILE A 10 -36.62 -20.48 12.17
N SER A 11 -35.91 -19.44 12.64
CA SER A 11 -36.49 -18.19 13.10
C SER A 11 -36.85 -17.32 11.89
N THR A 12 -38.13 -17.29 11.52
CA THR A 12 -38.67 -16.38 10.51
C THR A 12 -38.79 -14.97 11.09
N CYS A 13 -37.98 -14.05 10.57
CA CYS A 13 -38.06 -12.61 10.89
C CYS A 13 -38.94 -11.91 9.84
N PRO A 14 -40.15 -11.43 10.18
CA PRO A 14 -40.95 -10.61 9.27
C PRO A 14 -40.50 -9.14 9.39
N CYS A 15 -39.47 -8.75 8.62
CA CYS A 15 -39.15 -7.33 8.45
C CYS A 15 -39.79 -6.81 7.16
N ALA A 16 -40.85 -6.02 7.36
CA ALA A 16 -41.51 -5.23 6.34
C ALA A 16 -40.52 -4.27 5.66
N CYS A 17 -40.17 -4.55 4.40
CA CYS A 17 -39.46 -3.62 3.54
C CYS A 17 -40.45 -2.58 2.99
N SER A 18 -40.56 -1.43 3.63
CA SER A 18 -41.15 -0.24 3.02
C SER A 18 -40.25 0.22 1.87
N ARG A 19 -40.70 -0.02 0.63
CA ARG A 19 -40.08 0.54 -0.58
C ARG A 19 -40.43 2.03 -0.66
N THR A 20 -39.48 2.88 -0.32
CA THR A 20 -39.56 4.31 -0.66
C THR A 20 -39.17 4.46 -2.12
N THR A 21 -40.15 4.72 -2.98
CA THR A 21 -39.93 5.05 -4.40
C THR A 21 -39.21 6.40 -4.48
N PRO A 22 -38.01 6.50 -5.08
CA PRO A 22 -37.37 7.79 -5.28
C PRO A 22 -38.12 8.59 -6.35
N THR A 23 -38.51 9.81 -6.00
CA THR A 23 -39.09 10.79 -6.92
C THR A 23 -38.07 11.14 -8.01
N PRO A 24 -38.43 11.12 -9.30
CA PRO A 24 -37.52 11.52 -10.36
C PRO A 24 -37.26 13.03 -10.26
N VAL A 25 -36.01 13.40 -9.97
CA VAL A 25 -35.55 14.79 -10.08
C VAL A 25 -35.32 15.08 -11.57
N ALA A 26 -36.08 16.02 -12.12
CA ALA A 26 -35.84 16.56 -13.45
C ALA A 26 -34.50 17.29 -13.45
N ILE A 27 -33.54 16.77 -14.22
CA ILE A 27 -32.25 17.43 -14.45
C ILE A 27 -32.51 18.49 -15.52
N VAL A 28 -32.47 19.75 -15.11
CA VAL A 28 -32.50 20.90 -16.01
C VAL A 28 -31.13 20.96 -16.69
N ALA A 29 -31.13 20.96 -18.03
CA ALA A 29 -29.92 21.14 -18.82
C ALA A 29 -29.55 22.61 -18.82
N ASP A 30 -28.60 23.00 -17.96
CA ASP A 30 -27.99 24.33 -18.00
C ASP A 30 -26.89 24.38 -19.07
N ASP A 31 -27.20 25.18 -20.08
CA ASP A 31 -26.35 26.08 -20.86
C ASP A 31 -24.89 25.69 -21.17
N ALA A 32 -24.66 25.48 -22.47
CA ALA A 32 -23.36 25.36 -23.09
C ALA A 32 -22.56 26.68 -22.99
N GLY A 33 -21.64 26.75 -22.02
CA GLY A 33 -20.61 27.78 -21.94
C GLY A 33 -19.40 27.52 -22.86
N PRO A 34 -18.64 28.57 -23.24
CA PRO A 34 -17.72 28.56 -24.37
C PRO A 34 -16.42 27.77 -24.14
N ILE A 35 -15.96 27.17 -25.23
CA ILE A 35 -14.73 26.39 -25.39
C ILE A 35 -13.53 27.32 -25.16
N VAL A 36 -12.78 27.06 -24.08
CA VAL A 36 -11.52 27.77 -23.79
C VAL A 36 -10.33 27.08 -24.46
N ASP A 37 -9.52 27.93 -25.08
CA ASP A 37 -8.33 27.68 -25.87
C ASP A 37 -7.29 26.72 -25.28
N ALA A 38 -6.57 26.09 -26.20
CA ALA A 38 -5.46 25.18 -26.02
C ALA A 38 -4.45 25.66 -24.96
N ALA A 39 -4.42 24.94 -23.84
CA ALA A 39 -3.42 25.11 -22.80
C ALA A 39 -2.02 24.76 -23.34
N LYS A 40 -1.16 25.78 -23.28
CA LYS A 40 0.30 25.77 -23.46
C LYS A 40 0.95 24.53 -22.79
N PRO A 41 1.85 23.80 -23.47
CA PRO A 41 2.49 22.61 -22.91
C PRO A 41 3.29 22.95 -21.64
N LEU A 42 3.04 22.19 -20.57
CA LEU A 42 3.79 22.28 -19.32
C LEU A 42 5.28 21.96 -19.54
N PRO A 43 6.19 22.59 -18.77
CA PRO A 43 7.61 22.29 -18.82
C PRO A 43 7.86 20.81 -18.52
N THR A 44 8.66 20.18 -19.39
CA THR A 44 9.15 18.82 -19.27
C THR A 44 9.86 18.64 -17.93
N THR A 45 9.22 17.95 -17.00
CA THR A 45 9.82 17.53 -15.73
C THR A 45 11.04 16.65 -16.03
N THR A 46 12.21 17.10 -15.59
CA THR A 46 13.49 16.41 -15.72
C THR A 46 13.36 14.96 -15.26
N ALA A 47 13.69 14.02 -16.14
CA ALA A 47 13.61 12.60 -15.86
C ALA A 47 14.47 12.23 -14.65
N THR A 48 13.83 11.79 -13.56
CA THR A 48 14.51 11.09 -12.47
C THR A 48 15.01 9.76 -13.03
N THR A 49 16.33 9.68 -13.25
CA THR A 49 17.04 8.48 -13.68
C THR A 49 16.68 7.34 -12.74
N THR A 50 15.89 6.39 -13.22
CA THR A 50 15.46 5.24 -12.40
C THR A 50 16.65 4.28 -12.37
N ALA A 51 17.42 4.34 -11.29
CA ALA A 51 18.50 3.39 -11.05
C ALA A 51 17.90 1.98 -11.00
N LYS A 52 18.45 1.08 -11.81
CA LYS A 52 18.09 -0.33 -11.84
C LYS A 52 18.38 -0.91 -10.46
N ILE A 53 17.35 -1.23 -9.68
CA ILE A 53 17.49 -1.84 -8.36
C ILE A 53 18.13 -3.22 -8.58
N THR A 54 19.43 -3.31 -8.37
CA THR A 54 20.16 -4.56 -8.33
C THR A 54 19.99 -5.13 -6.93
N PRO A 55 19.71 -6.44 -6.76
CA PRO A 55 19.62 -7.04 -5.44
C PRO A 55 20.92 -6.75 -4.68
N SER A 56 20.80 -6.01 -3.58
CA SER A 56 21.90 -5.61 -2.75
C SER A 56 22.30 -6.77 -1.85
N TYR A 57 23.28 -7.56 -2.31
CA TYR A 57 23.82 -8.68 -1.56
C TYR A 57 24.71 -8.20 -0.40
N CYS A 58 24.54 -8.76 0.78
CA CYS A 58 25.33 -8.49 1.98
C CYS A 58 25.77 -9.79 2.66
N ASP A 59 26.86 -9.72 3.43
CA ASP A 59 27.35 -10.83 4.24
C ASP A 59 27.19 -10.54 5.75
N ALA A 60 27.14 -9.26 6.13
CA ALA A 60 26.90 -8.80 7.50
C ALA A 60 26.08 -7.48 7.55
N ASP A 61 25.51 -7.16 8.71
CA ASP A 61 24.75 -5.91 8.94
C ASP A 61 25.56 -4.65 8.60
N ALA A 62 26.87 -4.70 8.81
CA ALA A 62 27.77 -3.59 8.48
C ALA A 62 27.82 -3.28 6.97
N ASP A 63 27.49 -4.24 6.11
CA ASP A 63 27.41 -4.07 4.66
C ASP A 63 26.17 -3.33 4.21
N CYS A 64 25.23 -3.06 5.13
CA CYS A 64 23.96 -2.44 4.83
C CYS A 64 23.91 -0.99 5.34
N ALA A 65 23.33 -0.10 4.54
CA ALA A 65 23.11 1.30 4.89
C ALA A 65 21.89 1.88 4.19
N TRP A 66 21.36 2.96 4.74
CA TRP A 66 20.20 3.66 4.20
C TRP A 66 20.58 4.59 3.05
N ASP A 67 19.89 4.46 1.92
CA ASP A 67 20.07 5.27 0.72
C ASP A 67 18.78 6.02 0.34
N PRO A 68 18.85 7.34 0.08
CA PRO A 68 19.95 8.24 0.48
C PRO A 68 20.11 8.30 2.01
N PRO A 69 21.30 8.68 2.54
CA PRO A 69 21.50 8.79 3.99
C PRO A 69 20.56 9.84 4.61
N CYS A 70 20.17 10.86 3.84
CA CYS A 70 19.23 11.90 4.23
C CYS A 70 17.85 11.56 3.67
N GLY A 71 16.89 11.18 4.53
CA GLY A 71 15.56 10.77 4.08
C GLY A 71 15.52 9.32 3.60
N ALA A 72 16.19 8.44 4.33
CA ALA A 72 16.26 6.99 4.15
C ALA A 72 14.98 6.37 3.55
N VAL A 73 15.02 6.03 2.27
CA VAL A 73 13.88 5.40 1.56
C VAL A 73 14.09 3.89 1.41
N ALA A 74 15.36 3.46 1.32
CA ALA A 74 15.70 2.06 1.13
C ALA A 74 16.94 1.67 1.93
N CYS A 75 16.91 0.48 2.53
CA CYS A 75 18.09 -0.16 3.10
C CYS A 75 18.76 -0.95 1.98
N VAL A 76 19.99 -0.58 1.63
CA VAL A 76 20.74 -1.12 0.49
C VAL A 76 22.15 -1.50 0.92
N ALA A 77 22.88 -2.22 0.08
CA ALA A 77 24.27 -2.53 0.36
C ALA A 77 25.11 -1.25 0.24
N ARG A 78 25.97 -0.97 1.23
CA ARG A 78 26.92 0.16 1.27
C ARG A 78 27.72 0.29 0.00
N LYS A 79 28.18 -0.82 -0.57
CA LYS A 79 28.93 -0.88 -1.83
C LYS A 79 28.15 -0.31 -3.03
N SER A 80 26.83 -0.27 -2.95
CA SER A 80 25.96 0.32 -3.97
C SER A 80 25.63 1.79 -3.68
N GLN A 81 25.94 2.30 -2.49
CA GLN A 81 25.68 3.69 -2.16
C GLN A 81 26.63 4.61 -2.91
N LYS A 82 26.05 5.67 -3.48
CA LYS A 82 26.86 6.78 -3.96
C LYS A 82 27.43 7.51 -2.73
N PRO A 83 28.75 7.78 -2.66
CA PRO A 83 29.30 8.58 -1.57
C PRO A 83 28.56 9.91 -1.49
N SER A 84 27.93 10.19 -0.36
CA SER A 84 27.38 11.50 -0.04
C SER A 84 28.20 12.09 1.09
N ALA A 85 28.61 13.35 0.93
CA ALA A 85 29.30 14.11 1.98
C ALA A 85 28.31 14.79 2.94
N GLU A 86 27.01 14.66 2.70
CA GLU A 86 25.99 15.28 3.56
C GLU A 86 25.86 14.51 4.88
N VAL A 87 26.08 15.24 5.98
CA VAL A 87 25.68 14.81 7.33
C VAL A 87 24.20 15.12 7.47
N CYS A 88 23.41 14.10 7.78
CA CYS A 88 21.95 14.20 7.82
C CYS A 88 21.47 14.32 9.28
N ASP A 89 20.70 15.37 9.59
CA ASP A 89 20.00 15.54 10.88
C ASP A 89 18.58 14.93 10.90
N GLY A 90 18.26 14.07 9.91
CA GLY A 90 16.93 13.47 9.76
C GLY A 90 16.73 12.17 10.57
N PRO A 91 15.49 11.84 10.96
CA PRO A 91 15.20 10.58 11.63
C PRO A 91 15.47 9.40 10.70
N VAL A 92 16.32 8.47 11.14
CA VAL A 92 16.64 7.24 10.42
C VAL A 92 15.65 6.14 10.87
N PRO A 93 15.00 5.39 9.94
CA PRO A 93 13.92 4.43 10.23
C PRO A 93 14.38 3.14 10.93
N GLY A 94 15.43 3.22 11.76
CA GLY A 94 16.02 2.09 12.50
C GLY A 94 17.32 1.56 11.88
N PRO A 95 17.89 0.48 12.45
CA PRO A 95 19.10 -0.12 11.90
C PRO A 95 18.80 -0.84 10.59
N CYS A 96 19.70 -0.73 9.62
CA CYS A 96 19.68 -1.46 8.35
C CYS A 96 20.55 -2.72 8.54
N VAL A 97 19.98 -3.91 8.32
CA VAL A 97 20.60 -5.21 8.65
C VAL A 97 20.66 -6.12 7.43
N CYS A 98 21.56 -7.10 7.48
CA CYS A 98 21.66 -8.13 6.48
C CYS A 98 20.79 -9.33 6.87
N ALA A 99 19.68 -9.54 6.16
CA ALA A 99 18.78 -10.66 6.38
C ALA A 99 18.75 -11.55 5.14
N ASP A 100 19.10 -12.83 5.29
CA ASP A 100 19.14 -13.81 4.20
C ASP A 100 19.96 -13.35 2.97
N GLY A 101 21.08 -12.65 3.24
CA GLY A 101 21.97 -12.12 2.20
C GLY A 101 21.43 -10.86 1.48
N VAL A 102 20.36 -10.23 1.98
CA VAL A 102 19.80 -9.00 1.43
C VAL A 102 19.70 -7.92 2.50
N CYS A 103 20.12 -6.70 2.16
CA CYS A 103 19.95 -5.56 3.05
C CYS A 103 18.46 -5.21 3.23
N ALA A 104 18.00 -5.25 4.47
CA ALA A 104 16.63 -4.93 4.85
C ALA A 104 16.63 -4.09 6.13
N ALA A 105 15.61 -3.24 6.28
CA ALA A 105 15.40 -2.54 7.54
C ALA A 105 15.21 -3.58 8.66
N ARG A 106 15.97 -3.50 9.75
CA ARG A 106 15.74 -4.34 10.93
C ARG A 106 14.35 -4.00 11.41
N ARG A 107 13.48 -5.00 11.48
CA ARG A 107 12.22 -4.84 12.20
C ARG A 107 12.59 -4.43 13.62
N HIS A 108 12.21 -3.22 14.03
CA HIS A 108 12.18 -2.91 15.45
C HIS A 108 11.37 -4.02 16.13
N GLU A 109 11.84 -4.50 17.28
CA GLU A 109 11.08 -5.46 18.10
C GLU A 109 9.63 -5.04 18.12
N ALA A 110 8.75 -5.99 17.80
CA ALA A 110 7.33 -5.73 17.68
C ALA A 110 6.88 -4.98 18.95
N PRO A 111 6.31 -3.78 18.82
CA PRO A 111 5.86 -3.03 19.97
C PRO A 111 4.89 -3.92 20.75
N THR A 112 5.07 -3.97 22.06
CA THR A 112 4.31 -4.81 23.00
C THR A 112 2.85 -4.41 23.14
N ARG A 113 2.35 -3.55 22.24
CA ARG A 113 1.04 -2.95 22.35
C ARG A 113 -0.02 -3.95 21.97
N ALA A 114 -0.97 -4.14 22.88
CA ALA A 114 -2.13 -4.97 22.63
C ALA A 114 -3.05 -4.32 21.59
N CYS A 115 -3.65 -5.13 20.73
CA CYS A 115 -4.61 -4.72 19.71
C CYS A 115 -5.74 -5.73 19.64
N LYS A 116 -6.89 -5.31 19.10
CA LYS A 116 -8.02 -6.20 18.79
C LYS A 116 -8.16 -6.44 17.30
N SER A 117 -7.69 -5.50 16.48
CA SER A 117 -7.76 -5.54 15.02
C SER A 117 -6.63 -4.72 14.39
N ASP A 118 -6.39 -4.93 13.08
CA ASP A 118 -5.41 -4.16 12.30
C ASP A 118 -5.69 -2.64 12.34
N ALA A 119 -6.94 -2.22 12.56
CA ALA A 119 -7.32 -0.82 12.67
C ALA A 119 -6.77 -0.13 13.94
N ASP A 120 -6.38 -0.90 14.96
CA ASP A 120 -5.78 -0.37 16.20
C ASP A 120 -4.28 -0.10 16.06
N CYS A 121 -3.67 -0.53 14.95
CA CYS A 121 -2.24 -0.53 14.73
C CYS A 121 -1.83 0.47 13.63
N GLY A 122 -1.33 1.64 14.03
CA GLY A 122 -0.80 2.66 13.12
C GLY A 122 0.70 2.50 12.91
N PHE A 123 1.20 2.74 11.70
CA PHE A 123 2.65 2.76 11.42
C PHE A 123 3.19 4.17 11.59
N ASP A 124 4.10 4.36 12.54
CA ASP A 124 4.84 5.61 12.77
C ASP A 124 6.13 5.60 11.94
N ALA A 125 6.07 6.22 10.76
CA ALA A 125 7.19 6.22 9.82
C ALA A 125 8.48 6.82 10.38
N PRO A 126 8.48 7.96 11.11
CA PRO A 126 9.66 8.48 11.79
C PRO A 126 10.36 7.47 12.71
N THR A 127 9.61 6.67 13.46
CA THR A 127 10.19 5.74 14.44
C THR A 127 10.31 4.31 13.92
N GLY A 128 9.70 4.00 12.77
CA GLY A 128 9.61 2.65 12.21
C GLY A 128 8.85 1.67 13.12
N ARG A 129 7.98 2.17 14.01
CA ARG A 129 7.26 1.37 15.00
C ARG A 129 5.77 1.33 14.72
N CYS A 130 5.12 0.27 15.20
CA CYS A 130 3.67 0.22 15.30
C CYS A 130 3.19 0.86 16.60
N GLY A 131 2.17 1.71 16.50
CA GLY A 131 1.67 2.47 17.63
C GLY A 131 0.20 2.82 17.46
N ASP A 132 -0.19 3.91 18.13
CA ASP A 132 -1.49 4.53 17.97
C ASP A 132 -1.61 5.23 16.63
N GLY A 133 -2.60 4.84 15.84
CA GLY A 133 -2.96 5.55 14.62
C GLY A 133 -3.76 4.68 13.65
N PRO A 134 -4.49 5.31 12.72
CA PRO A 134 -5.16 4.56 11.67
C PRO A 134 -4.11 3.88 10.76
N PRO A 135 -4.40 2.68 10.23
CA PRO A 135 -3.54 2.05 9.24
C PRO A 135 -3.49 2.94 7.98
N MET A 136 -2.28 3.23 7.53
CA MET A 136 -2.06 4.06 6.34
C MET A 136 -2.07 3.19 5.08
N PRO A 137 -2.68 3.64 3.97
CA PRO A 137 -2.67 2.90 2.72
C PRO A 137 -1.25 2.86 2.14
N ILE A 138 -0.81 1.68 1.73
CA ILE A 138 0.48 1.49 1.05
C ILE A 138 0.23 1.51 -0.45
N ARG A 139 0.78 2.52 -1.13
CA ARG A 139 0.56 2.70 -2.57
C ARG A 139 1.55 1.92 -3.44
N GLU A 140 2.77 1.72 -2.95
CA GLU A 140 3.86 1.09 -3.70
C GLU A 140 4.67 0.15 -2.80
N GLN A 141 5.20 0.68 -1.70
CA GLN A 141 5.94 -0.04 -0.66
C GLN A 141 5.88 0.74 0.65
N GLY A 142 6.11 0.06 1.77
CA GLY A 142 6.21 0.73 3.07
C GLY A 142 5.97 -0.19 4.24
N GLY A 143 6.11 0.38 5.43
CA GLY A 143 5.74 -0.28 6.68
C GLY A 143 4.23 -0.33 6.84
N LEU A 144 3.76 -1.50 7.23
CA LEU A 144 2.39 -1.78 7.63
C LEU A 144 2.41 -2.26 9.07
N CYS A 145 1.35 -1.93 9.81
CA CYS A 145 1.11 -2.52 11.11
C CYS A 145 -0.11 -3.41 11.06
N ARG A 146 0.01 -4.61 11.63
CA ARG A 146 -1.07 -5.59 11.72
C ARG A 146 -1.19 -6.09 13.13
N CYS A 147 -2.40 -6.45 13.52
CA CYS A 147 -2.66 -7.09 14.78
C CYS A 147 -2.46 -8.59 14.64
N ASP A 148 -1.33 -9.08 15.17
CA ASP A 148 -0.98 -10.50 15.17
C ASP A 148 -0.98 -11.02 16.61
N ALA A 149 -1.76 -12.06 16.88
CA ALA A 149 -1.93 -12.64 18.21
C ALA A 149 -2.23 -11.59 19.32
N GLY A 150 -3.01 -10.57 18.98
CA GLY A 150 -3.37 -9.49 19.90
C GLY A 150 -2.25 -8.49 20.17
N LYS A 151 -1.19 -8.45 19.37
CA LYS A 151 -0.10 -7.46 19.43
C LYS A 151 0.12 -6.78 18.09
N CYS A 152 0.42 -5.48 18.09
CA CYS A 152 0.76 -4.79 16.86
C CYS A 152 2.16 -5.21 16.37
N ALA A 153 2.20 -5.87 15.23
CA ALA A 153 3.43 -6.30 14.56
C ALA A 153 3.69 -5.43 13.32
N ALA A 154 4.94 -5.02 13.16
CA ALA A 154 5.40 -4.34 11.94
C ALA A 154 5.66 -5.38 10.84
N GLU A 155 4.97 -5.20 9.72
CA GLU A 155 5.17 -5.93 8.48
C GLU A 155 5.67 -4.96 7.42
N TRP A 156 6.79 -5.26 6.76
CA TRP A 156 7.23 -4.47 5.62
C TRP A 156 6.61 -5.04 4.34
N VAL A 157 5.86 -4.21 3.62
CA VAL A 157 5.33 -4.55 2.31
C VAL A 157 6.31 -4.04 1.26
N GLY A 158 7.08 -4.97 0.69
CA GLY A 158 8.02 -4.68 -0.39
C GLY A 158 7.32 -4.40 -1.74
N PRO A 159 8.08 -3.91 -2.73
CA PRO A 159 7.56 -3.68 -4.07
C PRO A 159 7.12 -5.01 -4.71
N VAL A 160 5.93 -5.00 -5.33
CA VAL A 160 5.45 -6.16 -6.09
C VAL A 160 5.91 -6.04 -7.54
N ALA A 161 6.80 -6.93 -7.95
CA ALA A 161 7.31 -6.94 -9.32
C ALA A 161 6.21 -7.27 -10.35
N CYS A 162 6.23 -6.58 -11.49
CA CYS A 162 5.29 -6.79 -12.58
C CYS A 162 5.94 -6.58 -13.95
N LYS A 163 5.36 -7.18 -14.98
CA LYS A 163 5.67 -6.89 -16.39
C LYS A 163 4.57 -6.08 -17.03
N THR A 164 3.32 -6.35 -16.65
CA THR A 164 2.12 -5.72 -17.17
C THR A 164 1.14 -5.41 -16.05
N THR A 165 0.17 -4.53 -16.31
CA THR A 165 -0.94 -4.22 -15.39
C THR A 165 -1.73 -5.48 -14.98
N LYS A 166 -1.71 -6.55 -15.79
CA LYS A 166 -2.41 -7.81 -15.47
C LYS A 166 -1.73 -8.60 -14.35
N ASP A 167 -0.44 -8.33 -14.08
CA ASP A 167 0.31 -8.98 -13.01
C ASP A 167 0.05 -8.35 -11.64
N CYS A 168 -0.65 -7.20 -11.63
CA CYS A 168 -0.91 -6.41 -10.43
C CYS A 168 -2.33 -6.62 -9.90
N SER A 169 -2.43 -6.66 -8.57
CA SER A 169 -3.66 -6.66 -7.79
C SER A 169 -3.44 -5.90 -6.49
N TRP A 170 -4.44 -5.90 -5.60
CA TRP A 170 -4.35 -5.29 -4.27
C TRP A 170 -5.24 -6.01 -3.26
N LEU A 171 -4.91 -5.82 -1.98
CA LEU A 171 -5.76 -6.17 -0.84
C LEU A 171 -6.37 -4.88 -0.30
N GLU A 172 -7.61 -4.90 0.19
CA GLU A 172 -8.29 -3.68 0.68
C GLU A 172 -8.01 -3.37 2.16
N ASP A 173 -7.82 -4.41 2.97
CA ASP A 173 -7.68 -4.28 4.42
C ASP A 173 -6.37 -4.88 4.91
N PRO A 174 -5.36 -4.04 5.20
CA PRO A 174 -5.18 -2.66 4.73
C PRO A 174 -4.79 -2.59 3.24
N LEU A 175 -5.07 -1.44 2.61
CA LEU A 175 -4.88 -1.21 1.18
C LEU A 175 -3.40 -1.35 0.80
N ARG A 176 -3.04 -2.38 0.03
CA ARG A 176 -1.65 -2.66 -0.37
C ARG A 176 -1.50 -3.43 -1.68
N PRO A 177 -0.41 -3.24 -2.44
CA PRO A 177 -0.18 -3.98 -3.68
C PRO A 177 0.00 -5.47 -3.41
N ALA A 178 -0.47 -6.29 -4.33
CA ALA A 178 -0.31 -7.74 -4.29
C ALA A 178 -0.11 -8.29 -5.71
N PRO A 179 0.61 -9.42 -5.88
CA PRO A 179 0.71 -10.06 -7.19
C PRO A 179 -0.64 -10.70 -7.56
N ALA A 180 -1.08 -10.50 -8.80
CA ALA A 180 -2.34 -11.04 -9.31
C ALA A 180 -2.38 -12.59 -9.30
N SER A 181 -1.22 -13.24 -9.25
CA SER A 181 -1.10 -14.69 -9.10
C SER A 181 -1.52 -15.21 -7.73
N LYS A 182 -1.51 -14.35 -6.69
CA LYS A 182 -1.92 -14.70 -5.32
C LYS A 182 -3.27 -14.09 -4.94
N VAL A 183 -3.53 -12.88 -5.42
CA VAL A 183 -4.74 -12.12 -5.10
C VAL A 183 -5.45 -11.81 -6.41
N PRO A 184 -6.57 -12.47 -6.73
CA PRO A 184 -7.34 -12.17 -7.93
C PRO A 184 -7.74 -10.70 -7.97
N ARG A 185 -7.73 -10.09 -9.15
CA ARG A 185 -8.25 -8.73 -9.30
C ARG A 185 -9.76 -8.74 -9.03
N PRO A 186 -10.29 -7.79 -8.27
CA PRO A 186 -11.73 -7.73 -7.99
C PRO A 186 -12.57 -7.44 -9.25
N TYR A 187 -11.96 -6.91 -10.32
CA TYR A 187 -12.62 -6.70 -11.61
C TYR A 187 -11.65 -6.93 -12.78
N ALA A 188 -12.17 -7.52 -13.86
CA ALA A 188 -11.40 -7.88 -15.06
C ALA A 188 -10.98 -6.66 -15.91
N THR A 189 -11.81 -5.61 -15.92
CA THR A 189 -11.55 -4.38 -16.69
C THR A 189 -11.95 -3.18 -15.84
N VAL A 190 -10.98 -2.36 -15.47
CA VAL A 190 -11.27 -1.07 -14.84
C VAL A 190 -11.78 -0.15 -15.94
N LYS A 191 -12.98 0.41 -15.77
CA LYS A 191 -13.39 1.56 -16.58
C LYS A 191 -12.68 2.76 -15.98
N PRO A 192 -11.69 3.38 -16.66
CA PRO A 192 -10.90 4.47 -16.08
C PRO A 192 -11.73 5.71 -15.75
N CYS A 193 -12.98 5.78 -16.23
CA CYS A 193 -13.82 6.98 -16.26
C CYS A 193 -14.83 7.12 -15.10
N ALA A 194 -14.73 6.32 -14.04
CA ALA A 194 -15.57 6.51 -12.85
C ALA A 194 -14.72 7.10 -11.72
N THR A 195 -14.96 8.37 -11.38
CA THR A 195 -14.25 9.09 -10.31
C THR A 195 -14.24 8.30 -9.01
N GLY A 196 -13.05 8.13 -8.43
CA GLY A 196 -12.86 7.35 -7.21
C GLY A 196 -12.62 5.86 -7.44
N SER A 197 -12.70 5.37 -8.68
CA SER A 197 -12.33 3.99 -9.00
C SER A 197 -10.86 3.75 -8.72
N ARG A 198 -10.58 2.68 -7.99
CA ARG A 198 -9.22 2.22 -7.73
C ARG A 198 -8.72 1.39 -8.90
N ASP A 199 -7.41 1.23 -9.01
CA ASP A 199 -6.79 0.21 -9.84
C ASP A 199 -5.37 -0.08 -9.33
N SER A 200 -4.80 -1.19 -9.76
CA SER A 200 -3.37 -1.46 -9.66
C SER A 200 -2.74 -1.48 -11.05
N VAL A 201 -1.74 -0.62 -11.27
CA VAL A 201 -1.02 -0.47 -12.53
C VAL A 201 0.43 -0.88 -12.39
N CYS A 202 1.04 -1.38 -13.47
CA CYS A 202 2.47 -1.68 -13.49
C CYS A 202 3.24 -0.43 -13.95
N VAL A 203 4.01 0.17 -13.05
CA VAL A 203 4.80 1.38 -13.31
C VAL A 203 6.26 1.06 -13.04
N LYS A 204 7.10 1.18 -14.08
CA LYS A 204 8.55 0.91 -13.99
C LYS A 204 8.89 -0.47 -13.39
N GLY A 205 8.07 -1.48 -13.69
CA GLY A 205 8.26 -2.85 -13.20
C GLY A 205 7.76 -3.12 -11.79
N VAL A 206 7.05 -2.17 -11.16
CA VAL A 206 6.46 -2.31 -9.82
C VAL A 206 4.96 -2.01 -9.85
N CYS A 207 4.16 -2.81 -9.15
CA CYS A 207 2.73 -2.55 -8.99
C CYS A 207 2.48 -1.35 -8.09
N ARG A 208 1.65 -0.43 -8.58
CA ARG A 208 1.22 0.76 -7.86
C ARG A 208 -0.30 0.81 -7.80
N ILE A 209 -0.85 1.13 -6.64
CA ILE A 209 -2.28 1.42 -6.51
C ILE A 209 -2.54 2.87 -6.90
N VAL A 210 -3.44 3.07 -7.84
CA VAL A 210 -3.90 4.39 -8.32
C VAL A 210 -5.37 4.57 -8.01
N VAL A 211 -5.76 5.84 -7.83
CA VAL A 211 -7.16 6.24 -7.73
C VAL A 211 -7.42 7.18 -8.90
N TRP A 212 -8.29 6.76 -9.81
CA TRP A 212 -8.60 7.55 -10.99
C TRP A 212 -9.47 8.76 -10.60
N LYS A 213 -9.09 9.93 -11.12
CA LYS A 213 -9.89 11.14 -11.11
C LYS A 213 -10.23 11.44 -12.57
N CYS A 214 -11.52 11.61 -12.84
CA CYS A 214 -12.04 11.93 -14.16
C CYS A 214 -12.59 13.34 -14.13
#